data_AF-A0A5E6MQ46-F1
#
_entry.id   AF-A0A5E6MQ46-F1
#
_cell.length_a   1.000
_cell.length_b   1.000
_cell.length_c   1.000
_cell.angle_alpha   90.00
_cell.angle_beta   90.00
_cell.angle_gamma   90.00
#
_symmetry.space_group_name_H-M   'P 1'
#
loop_
_entity.id
_entity.type
_entity.pdbx_description
1 polymer ?
#
loop_
_entity_poly.entity_id
_entity_poly.type
_entity_poly.pdbx_seq_one_letter_code
_entity_poly.pdbx_strand_id
1 'polypeptide(L)'
;MEQHASATPEPCFDSSDSLTVEVRPKAVREAISILRNRQETITHAWTLAHRLDGLEEIAEEEAPDQTPIDIDSLLGFLLFLEETAKRHLNCPEIVLTPTGQIRAEWGDVSSRFFAVRFIGLEDAQFVLIAPDPANPRKTVRASTSCALESVMRLAEPYRVNEWIQDPDGR
;
A
#
# COMPACT_ATOMS: atom_id res chain seq x y z
N MET A 1 23.57 59.75 4.95
CA MET A 1 24.06 59.31 3.63
C MET A 1 25.18 58.32 3.89
N GLU A 2 24.94 57.13 4.43
CA GLU A 2 24.03 56.06 4.00
C GLU A 2 24.09 55.81 2.50
N GLN A 3 24.89 54.83 2.08
CA GLN A 3 24.39 53.54 1.57
C GLN A 3 25.59 52.58 1.36
N HIS A 4 25.73 51.62 2.26
CA HIS A 4 26.55 50.43 2.04
C HIS A 4 25.68 49.38 1.33
N ALA A 5 26.11 48.94 0.15
CA ALA A 5 25.50 47.83 -0.56
C ALA A 5 25.80 46.51 0.18
N SER A 6 24.76 45.87 0.70
CA SER A 6 24.80 44.53 1.27
C SER A 6 24.47 43.53 0.17
N ALA A 7 25.48 42.80 -0.32
CA ALA A 7 25.28 41.66 -1.20
C ALA A 7 25.10 40.41 -0.34
N THR A 8 23.89 39.84 -0.36
CA THR A 8 23.59 38.54 0.23
C THR A 8 24.09 37.45 -0.72
N PRO A 9 24.96 36.51 -0.31
CA PRO A 9 25.19 35.31 -1.10
C PRO A 9 24.01 34.36 -0.94
N GLU A 10 23.54 33.83 -2.07
CA GLU A 10 22.51 32.80 -2.18
C GLU A 10 22.84 31.54 -1.36
N PRO A 11 21.84 30.80 -0.86
CA PRO A 11 22.09 29.53 -0.21
C PRO A 11 22.64 28.53 -1.23
N CYS A 12 23.87 28.07 -0.99
CA CYS A 12 24.47 26.93 -1.66
C CYS A 12 23.59 25.70 -1.37
N PHE A 13 22.71 25.37 -2.31
CA PHE A 13 22.03 24.10 -2.32
C PHE A 13 22.99 23.03 -2.85
N ASP A 14 22.79 21.84 -2.29
CA ASP A 14 23.13 20.55 -2.88
C ASP A 14 24.47 19.93 -2.46
N SER A 15 24.39 18.96 -1.54
CA SER A 15 25.25 17.77 -1.44
C SER A 15 24.85 16.93 -0.22
N SER A 16 23.68 16.28 -0.27
CA SER A 16 23.36 15.14 0.60
C SER A 16 22.21 14.32 0.01
N ASP A 17 22.39 13.77 -1.19
CA ASP A 17 21.49 12.69 -1.65
C ASP A 17 22.16 11.70 -2.63
N SER A 18 23.45 11.41 -2.44
CA SER A 18 24.16 10.42 -3.28
C SER A 18 24.23 9.01 -2.68
N LEU A 19 23.49 8.71 -1.60
CA LEU A 19 23.56 7.41 -0.91
C LEU A 19 22.28 6.57 -0.99
N THR A 20 21.22 7.06 -1.62
CA THR A 20 19.87 6.47 -1.52
C THR A 20 19.46 5.61 -2.73
N VAL A 21 20.19 5.64 -3.85
CA VAL A 21 19.70 5.04 -5.11
C VAL A 21 19.95 3.53 -5.21
N GLU A 22 21.11 3.00 -4.82
CA GLU A 22 21.41 1.56 -4.98
C GLU A 22 20.88 0.67 -3.84
N VAL A 23 20.63 1.25 -2.66
CA VAL A 23 20.17 0.49 -1.48
C VAL A 23 18.69 0.12 -1.60
N ARG A 24 17.88 0.99 -2.20
CA ARG A 24 16.42 0.81 -2.31
C ARG A 24 16.01 -0.43 -3.11
N PRO A 25 16.52 -0.67 -4.33
CA PRO A 25 16.13 -1.85 -5.12
C PRO A 25 16.50 -3.17 -4.43
N LYS A 26 17.62 -3.19 -3.69
CA LYS A 26 18.03 -4.38 -2.94
C LYS A 26 17.07 -4.67 -1.78
N ALA A 27 16.67 -3.64 -1.03
CA ALA A 27 15.76 -3.79 0.11
C ALA A 27 14.37 -4.27 -0.32
N VAL A 28 13.84 -3.75 -1.44
CA VAL A 28 12.56 -4.19 -2.02
C VAL A 28 12.62 -5.69 -2.37
N ARG A 29 13.65 -6.11 -3.12
CA ARG A 29 13.83 -7.52 -3.50
C ARG A 29 13.98 -8.44 -2.28
N GLU A 30 14.67 -7.99 -1.25
CA GLU A 30 14.79 -8.73 0.01
C GLU A 30 13.44 -8.88 0.72
N ALA A 31 12.66 -7.81 0.82
CA ALA A 31 11.32 -7.84 1.41
C ALA A 31 10.35 -8.75 0.63
N ILE A 32 10.38 -8.74 -0.71
CA ILE A 32 9.60 -9.67 -1.54
C ILE A 32 10.05 -11.12 -1.31
N SER A 33 11.36 -11.36 -1.19
CA SER A 33 11.90 -12.68 -0.85
C SER A 33 11.44 -13.16 0.54
N ILE A 34 11.40 -12.26 1.53
CA ILE A 34 10.87 -12.55 2.86
C ILE A 34 9.40 -12.95 2.78
N LEU A 35 8.57 -12.21 2.03
CA LEU A 35 7.17 -12.58 1.80
C LEU A 35 7.05 -13.97 1.18
N ARG A 36 7.81 -14.25 0.12
CA ARG A 36 7.81 -15.53 -0.59
C ARG A 36 8.08 -16.72 0.32
N ASN A 37 8.90 -16.53 1.36
CA ASN A 37 9.28 -17.57 2.32
C ASN A 37 8.28 -17.75 3.48
N ARG A 38 7.25 -16.90 3.60
CA ARG A 38 6.26 -16.93 4.69
C ARG A 38 4.96 -17.66 4.34
N GLN A 39 5.03 -18.67 3.48
CA GLN A 39 3.84 -19.41 3.00
C GLN A 39 3.09 -20.16 4.12
N GLU A 40 3.77 -20.49 5.21
CA GLU A 40 3.16 -21.18 6.35
C GLU A 40 2.32 -20.23 7.23
N THR A 41 2.57 -18.92 7.17
CA THR A 41 1.91 -17.93 8.01
C THR A 41 1.02 -16.97 7.23
N ILE A 42 1.43 -16.57 6.03
CA ILE A 42 0.70 -15.63 5.18
C ILE A 42 0.00 -16.41 4.07
N THR A 43 -1.32 -16.30 4.02
CA THR A 43 -2.12 -16.91 2.94
C THR A 43 -1.77 -16.22 1.62
N HIS A 44 -1.62 -17.00 0.53
CA HIS A 44 -1.24 -16.51 -0.81
C HIS A 44 0.14 -15.84 -0.90
N ALA A 45 1.02 -16.00 0.08
CA ALA A 45 2.33 -15.33 0.11
C ALA A 45 3.13 -15.47 -1.20
N TRP A 46 3.12 -16.67 -1.80
CA TRP A 46 3.78 -16.92 -3.09
C TRP A 46 3.16 -16.09 -4.22
N THR A 47 1.84 -16.08 -4.34
CA THR A 47 1.10 -15.31 -5.36
C THR A 47 1.35 -13.81 -5.22
N LEU A 48 1.31 -13.31 -3.99
CA LEU A 48 1.55 -11.90 -3.70
C LEU A 48 2.99 -11.50 -4.02
N ALA A 49 3.97 -12.33 -3.64
CA ALA A 49 5.38 -12.08 -3.97
C ALA A 49 5.60 -12.07 -5.48
N HIS A 50 5.05 -13.04 -6.21
CA HIS A 50 5.16 -13.10 -7.66
C HIS A 50 4.51 -11.88 -8.35
N ARG A 51 3.37 -11.42 -7.82
CA ARG A 51 2.72 -10.20 -8.32
C ARG A 51 3.58 -8.96 -8.07
N LEU A 52 4.21 -8.85 -6.90
CA LEU A 52 5.11 -7.74 -6.58
C LEU A 52 6.37 -7.75 -7.46
N ASP A 53 6.95 -8.92 -7.75
CA ASP A 53 8.07 -9.02 -8.70
C ASP A 53 7.68 -8.44 -10.07
N GLY A 54 6.52 -8.83 -10.60
CA GLY A 54 6.06 -8.34 -11.90
C GLY A 54 5.70 -6.85 -11.90
N LEU A 55 5.20 -6.31 -10.77
CA LEU A 55 4.94 -4.88 -10.65
C LEU A 55 6.23 -4.05 -10.59
N GLU A 56 7.28 -4.57 -9.95
CA GLU A 56 8.61 -3.95 -9.95
C GLU A 56 9.22 -3.98 -11.35
N GLU A 57 9.15 -5.11 -12.07
CA GLU A 57 9.63 -5.23 -13.46
C GLU A 57 8.92 -4.24 -14.39
N ILE A 58 7.58 -4.11 -14.29
CA ILE A 58 6.81 -3.13 -15.06
C ILE A 58 7.25 -1.70 -14.74
N ALA A 59 7.48 -1.38 -13.46
CA ALA A 59 7.92 -0.04 -13.05
C ALA A 59 9.35 0.28 -13.52
N GLU A 60 10.24 -0.72 -13.57
CA GLU A 60 11.62 -0.56 -14.04
C GLU A 60 11.69 -0.47 -15.58
N GLU A 61 10.91 -1.27 -16.32
CA GLU A 61 11.11 -1.48 -17.77
C GLU A 61 10.07 -0.81 -18.67
N GLU A 62 8.80 -0.73 -18.25
CA GLU A 62 7.68 -0.38 -19.14
C GLU A 62 7.06 0.99 -18.84
N ALA A 63 7.27 1.55 -17.63
CA ALA A 63 6.60 2.75 -17.17
C ALA A 63 7.58 3.82 -16.65
N PRO A 64 8.15 4.67 -17.54
CA PRO A 64 9.19 5.63 -17.16
C PRO A 64 8.74 6.72 -16.17
N ASP A 65 7.43 6.98 -16.10
CA ASP A 65 6.83 7.94 -15.15
C ASP A 65 6.42 7.27 -13.82
N GLN A 66 6.52 5.95 -13.72
CA GLN A 66 6.14 5.20 -12.53
C GLN A 66 7.33 5.09 -11.58
N THR A 67 7.12 5.47 -10.33
CA THR A 67 8.15 5.28 -9.30
C THR A 67 8.28 3.79 -8.96
N PRO A 68 9.50 3.27 -8.72
CA PRO A 68 9.69 1.92 -8.17
C PRO A 68 8.94 1.72 -6.86
N ILE A 69 8.80 0.46 -6.41
CA ILE A 69 8.11 0.17 -5.16
C ILE A 69 8.75 0.94 -3.99
N ASP A 70 7.90 1.67 -3.28
CA ASP A 70 8.28 2.33 -2.04
C ASP A 70 8.46 1.28 -0.94
N ILE A 71 9.66 1.26 -0.33
CA ILE A 71 10.02 0.24 0.65
C ILE A 71 9.17 0.33 1.92
N ASP A 72 8.82 1.53 2.39
CA ASP A 72 8.01 1.70 3.59
C ASP A 72 6.58 1.24 3.35
N SER A 73 6.05 1.51 2.15
CA SER A 73 4.77 0.97 1.67
C SER A 73 4.76 -0.56 1.63
N LEU A 74 5.85 -1.19 1.13
CA LEU A 74 6.01 -2.64 1.13
C LEU A 74 6.07 -3.22 2.54
N LEU A 75 6.83 -2.60 3.44
CA LEU A 75 6.89 -3.05 4.83
C LEU A 75 5.54 -2.89 5.53
N GLY A 76 4.81 -1.79 5.30
CA GLY A 76 3.45 -1.60 5.79
C GLY A 76 2.48 -2.67 5.27
N PHE A 77 2.61 -3.04 3.98
CA PHE A 77 1.84 -4.15 3.42
C PHE A 77 2.17 -5.50 4.10
N LEU A 78 3.45 -5.80 4.36
CA LEU A 78 3.84 -7.02 5.07
C LEU A 78 3.30 -7.06 6.50
N LEU A 79 3.40 -5.96 7.25
CA LEU A 79 2.84 -5.86 8.59
C LEU A 79 1.33 -6.11 8.58
N PHE A 80 0.61 -5.52 7.62
CA PHE A 80 -0.82 -5.77 7.47
C PHE A 80 -1.15 -7.25 7.21
N LEU A 81 -0.38 -7.92 6.34
CA LEU A 81 -0.57 -9.35 6.06
C LEU A 81 -0.28 -10.20 7.30
N GLU A 82 0.72 -9.85 8.10
CA GLU A 82 1.05 -10.54 9.36
C GLU A 82 -0.05 -10.37 10.41
N GLU A 83 -0.55 -9.16 10.59
CA GLU A 83 -1.65 -8.86 11.54
C GLU A 83 -2.95 -9.57 11.15
N THR A 84 -3.17 -9.73 9.85
CA THR A 84 -4.38 -10.36 9.31
C THR A 84 -4.22 -11.84 8.97
N ALA A 85 -3.03 -12.42 9.14
CA ALA A 85 -2.70 -13.80 8.79
C ALA A 85 -3.69 -14.85 9.35
N LYS A 86 -4.13 -14.68 10.60
CA LYS A 86 -5.06 -15.58 11.28
C LYS A 86 -6.49 -15.54 10.71
N ARG A 87 -6.79 -14.58 9.85
CA ARG A 87 -8.13 -14.32 9.31
C ARG A 87 -8.37 -15.03 7.98
N HIS A 88 -7.36 -15.69 7.38
CA HIS A 88 -7.46 -16.36 6.08
C HIS A 88 -8.11 -15.46 5.00
N LEU A 89 -7.54 -14.26 4.81
CA LEU A 89 -8.02 -13.34 3.79
C LEU A 89 -7.82 -13.92 2.39
N ASN A 90 -8.76 -13.66 1.50
CA ASN A 90 -8.57 -13.90 0.07
C ASN A 90 -7.39 -13.10 -0.46
N CYS A 91 -6.78 -13.61 -1.54
CA CYS A 91 -5.73 -12.91 -2.25
C CYS A 91 -6.25 -11.57 -2.77
N PRO A 92 -5.74 -10.42 -2.29
CA PRO A 92 -6.05 -9.14 -2.92
C PRO A 92 -5.48 -9.09 -4.33
N GLU A 93 -6.10 -8.26 -5.16
CA GLU A 93 -5.41 -7.68 -6.30
C GLU A 93 -4.42 -6.63 -5.78
N ILE A 94 -3.18 -6.68 -6.26
CA ILE A 94 -2.15 -5.69 -5.93
C ILE A 94 -1.88 -4.83 -7.15
N VAL A 95 -1.88 -3.52 -6.92
CA VAL A 95 -1.46 -2.49 -7.89
C VAL A 95 -0.48 -1.52 -7.24
N LEU A 96 0.32 -0.85 -8.08
CA LEU A 96 1.15 0.27 -7.65
C LEU A 96 0.50 1.59 -8.01
N THR A 97 0.61 2.55 -7.11
CA THR A 97 0.31 3.94 -7.43
C THR A 97 1.43 4.53 -8.29
N PRO A 98 1.19 5.64 -9.02
CA PRO A 98 2.25 6.32 -9.77
C PRO A 98 3.46 6.72 -8.90
N THR A 99 3.25 6.90 -7.60
CA THR A 99 4.27 7.25 -6.61
C THR A 99 4.87 6.02 -5.90
N GLY A 100 4.71 4.82 -6.46
CA GLY A 100 5.40 3.60 -5.97
C GLY A 100 4.76 2.92 -4.76
N GLN A 101 3.62 3.42 -4.26
CA GLN A 101 2.98 2.80 -3.10
C GLN A 101 2.12 1.62 -3.51
N ILE A 102 2.08 0.62 -2.65
CA ILE A 102 1.23 -0.56 -2.80
C ILE A 102 -0.21 -0.20 -2.44
N ARG A 103 -1.14 -0.65 -3.29
CA ARG A 103 -2.56 -0.70 -3.00
C ARG A 103 -3.06 -2.12 -3.18
N ALA A 104 -3.65 -2.66 -2.12
CA ALA A 104 -4.29 -3.97 -2.10
C ALA A 104 -5.81 -3.79 -2.20
N GLU A 105 -6.46 -4.56 -3.07
CA GLU A 105 -7.88 -4.42 -3.40
C GLU A 105 -8.61 -5.76 -3.27
N TRP A 106 -9.78 -5.73 -2.64
CA TRP A 106 -10.68 -6.87 -2.48
C TRP A 106 -12.07 -6.53 -3.01
N GLY A 107 -12.67 -7.50 -3.72
CA GLY A 107 -14.02 -7.44 -4.23
C GLY A 107 -14.17 -6.64 -5.53
N ASP A 108 -15.41 -6.32 -5.88
CA ASP A 108 -15.78 -5.55 -7.07
C ASP A 108 -16.41 -4.20 -6.68
N VAL A 109 -15.99 -3.15 -7.38
CA VAL A 109 -16.48 -1.76 -7.26
C VAL A 109 -18.01 -1.66 -7.36
N SER A 110 -18.65 -2.63 -8.03
CA SER A 110 -20.10 -2.64 -8.24
C SER A 110 -20.95 -2.93 -6.99
N SER A 111 -20.41 -3.66 -6.00
CA SER A 111 -21.19 -4.14 -4.85
C SER A 111 -20.46 -3.98 -3.50
N ARG A 112 -19.26 -4.56 -3.41
CA ARG A 112 -18.42 -4.64 -2.22
C ARG A 112 -16.98 -4.47 -2.66
N PHE A 113 -16.40 -3.34 -2.30
CA PHE A 113 -15.04 -3.01 -2.65
C PHE A 113 -14.30 -2.48 -1.43
N PHE A 114 -13.11 -2.98 -1.20
CA PHE A 114 -12.25 -2.52 -0.13
C PHE A 114 -10.85 -2.43 -0.69
N ALA A 115 -10.26 -1.26 -0.57
CA ALA A 115 -8.89 -1.05 -0.99
C ALA A 115 -8.12 -0.37 0.12
N VAL A 116 -6.92 -0.86 0.38
CA VAL A 116 -5.97 -0.29 1.34
C VAL A 116 -4.73 0.12 0.57
N ARG A 117 -4.39 1.40 0.63
CA ARG A 117 -3.14 1.99 0.14
C ARG A 117 -2.21 2.17 1.34
N PHE A 118 -1.02 1.60 1.27
CA PHE A 118 0.00 1.69 2.31
C PHE A 118 0.86 2.91 2.00
N ILE A 119 0.76 3.96 2.80
CA ILE A 119 1.43 5.25 2.52
C ILE A 119 2.85 5.27 3.10
N GLY A 120 3.09 4.42 4.09
CA GLY A 120 4.39 4.10 4.66
C GLY A 120 4.24 2.90 5.58
N LEU A 121 5.14 2.79 6.55
CA LEU A 121 5.19 1.65 7.48
C LEU A 121 3.95 1.56 8.38
N GLU A 122 3.50 2.69 8.92
CA GLU A 122 2.46 2.75 9.97
C GLU A 122 1.17 3.44 9.50
N ASP A 123 1.17 4.04 8.32
CA ASP A 123 0.06 4.84 7.82
C ASP A 123 -0.60 4.20 6.60
N ALA A 124 -1.92 4.19 6.61
CA ALA A 124 -2.73 3.69 5.52
C ALA A 124 -3.85 4.66 5.13
N GLN A 125 -4.23 4.62 3.87
CA GLN A 125 -5.51 5.11 3.40
C GLN A 125 -6.35 3.94 2.97
N PHE A 126 -7.63 3.93 3.32
CA PHE A 126 -8.54 2.95 2.74
C PHE A 126 -9.77 3.61 2.14
N VAL A 127 -10.34 2.92 1.16
CA VAL A 127 -11.65 3.18 0.60
C VAL A 127 -12.48 1.91 0.73
N LEU A 128 -13.72 2.05 1.17
CA LEU A 128 -14.70 0.98 1.13
C LEU A 128 -15.97 1.43 0.41
N ILE A 129 -16.57 0.48 -0.29
CA ILE A 129 -17.90 0.55 -0.89
C ILE A 129 -18.62 -0.68 -0.37
N ALA A 130 -19.73 -0.50 0.35
CA ALA A 130 -20.48 -1.60 0.94
C ALA A 130 -21.95 -1.20 1.14
N PRO A 131 -22.88 -2.15 1.31
CA PRO A 131 -24.24 -1.85 1.75
C PRO A 131 -24.24 -1.05 3.07
N ASP A 132 -25.10 -0.05 3.17
CA ASP A 132 -25.28 0.73 4.40
C ASP A 132 -25.78 -0.20 5.52
N PRO A 133 -25.07 -0.30 6.66
CA PRO A 133 -25.51 -1.12 7.79
C PRO A 133 -26.90 -0.74 8.31
N ALA A 134 -27.28 0.53 8.22
CA ALA A 134 -28.60 1.03 8.63
C ALA A 134 -29.66 0.87 7.54
N ASN A 135 -29.27 0.77 6.26
CA ASN A 135 -30.19 0.60 5.14
C ASN A 135 -29.55 -0.20 3.98
N PRO A 136 -29.58 -1.56 4.02
CA PRO A 136 -28.87 -2.40 3.06
C PRO A 136 -29.26 -2.24 1.58
N ARG A 137 -30.34 -1.50 1.27
CA ARG A 137 -30.72 -1.15 -0.11
C ARG A 137 -29.92 0.04 -0.67
N LYS A 138 -29.15 0.71 0.18
CA LYS A 138 -28.25 1.81 -0.19
C LYS A 138 -26.80 1.37 -0.05
N THR A 139 -25.94 1.99 -0.83
CA THR A 139 -24.49 1.78 -0.77
C THR A 139 -23.84 2.97 -0.06
N VAL A 140 -22.97 2.69 0.90
CA VAL A 140 -22.09 3.68 1.51
C VAL A 140 -20.73 3.61 0.84
N ARG A 141 -20.14 4.79 0.64
CA ARG A 141 -18.72 4.95 0.29
C ARG A 141 -18.05 5.66 1.45
N ALA A 142 -17.04 5.03 2.03
CA ALA A 142 -16.22 5.66 3.06
C ALA A 142 -14.76 5.63 2.65
N SER A 143 -14.05 6.72 2.90
CA SER A 143 -12.62 6.84 2.66
C SER A 143 -11.98 7.55 3.83
N THR A 144 -10.86 7.03 4.33
CA THR A 144 -10.14 7.66 5.43
C THR A 144 -8.65 7.39 5.35
N SER A 145 -7.87 8.25 5.98
CA SER A 145 -6.49 7.96 6.39
C SER A 145 -6.50 7.55 7.87
N CYS A 146 -5.69 6.58 8.25
CA CYS A 146 -5.54 6.13 9.63
C CYS A 146 -4.22 5.38 9.82
N ALA A 147 -3.85 5.12 11.08
CA ALA A 147 -2.82 4.15 11.40
C ALA A 147 -3.18 2.77 10.85
N LEU A 148 -2.18 2.00 10.43
CA LEU A 148 -2.30 0.69 9.80
C LEU A 148 -3.12 -0.28 10.66
N GLU A 149 -2.79 -0.35 11.95
CA GLU A 149 -3.49 -1.19 12.94
C GLU A 149 -4.99 -0.84 13.09
N SER A 150 -5.39 0.37 12.72
CA SER A 150 -6.77 0.83 12.82
C SER A 150 -7.62 0.50 11.59
N VAL A 151 -7.02 0.08 10.47
CA VAL A 151 -7.72 -0.17 9.21
C VAL A 151 -8.89 -1.15 9.40
N MET A 152 -8.62 -2.34 9.94
CA MET A 152 -9.65 -3.37 10.08
C MET A 152 -10.70 -3.04 11.14
N ARG A 153 -10.34 -2.25 12.16
CA ARG A 153 -11.26 -1.78 13.19
C ARG A 153 -12.23 -0.73 12.64
N LEU A 154 -11.74 0.20 11.82
CA LEU A 154 -12.57 1.23 11.20
C LEU A 154 -13.46 0.66 10.08
N ALA A 155 -13.04 -0.44 9.45
CA ALA A 155 -13.80 -1.16 8.43
C ALA A 155 -14.86 -2.12 9.01
N GLU A 156 -14.76 -2.48 10.29
CA GLU A 156 -15.63 -3.46 10.97
C GLU A 156 -17.14 -3.17 10.82
N PRO A 157 -17.64 -1.93 10.96
CA PRO A 157 -19.07 -1.66 10.86
C PRO A 157 -19.69 -2.06 9.51
N TYR A 158 -18.88 -2.17 8.47
CA TYR A 158 -19.28 -2.54 7.11
C TYR A 158 -19.10 -4.03 6.82
N ARG A 159 -18.77 -4.82 7.86
CA ARG A 159 -18.62 -6.28 7.80
C ARG A 159 -17.56 -6.71 6.77
N VAL A 160 -16.54 -5.87 6.55
CA VAL A 160 -15.46 -6.11 5.57
C VAL A 160 -14.83 -7.49 5.78
N ASN A 161 -14.55 -7.83 7.04
CA ASN A 161 -14.00 -9.14 7.42
C ASN A 161 -14.73 -10.34 6.81
N GLU A 162 -16.06 -10.26 6.65
CA GLU A 162 -16.84 -11.42 6.21
C GLU A 162 -16.65 -11.73 4.72
N TRP A 163 -16.52 -10.71 3.89
CA TRP A 163 -16.51 -10.88 2.44
C TRP A 163 -15.11 -10.80 1.83
N ILE A 164 -14.13 -10.23 2.53
CA ILE A 164 -12.72 -10.36 2.13
C ILE A 164 -12.14 -11.75 2.46
N GLN A 165 -12.87 -12.57 3.22
CA GLN A 165 -12.57 -13.98 3.51
C GLN A 165 -13.35 -14.95 2.62
N ASP A 166 -14.40 -14.47 1.94
CA ASP A 166 -15.32 -15.32 1.19
C ASP A 166 -14.74 -15.63 -0.19
N PRO A 167 -14.33 -16.87 -0.50
CA PRO A 167 -13.71 -17.22 -1.78
C PRO A 167 -14.62 -16.91 -2.98
N ASP A 168 -15.93 -16.81 -2.75
CA ASP A 168 -16.94 -16.47 -3.75
C ASP A 168 -17.38 -15.01 -3.71
N GLY A 169 -16.67 -14.13 -2.97
CA GLY A 169 -16.98 -12.72 -2.68
C GLY A 169 -17.12 -11.77 -3.88
N ARG A 170 -17.98 -12.14 -4.83
CA ARG A 170 -18.58 -11.37 -5.93
C ARG A 170 -19.98 -10.91 -5.51
#